data_AF-A0A327ZBC0-F1
#
_entry.id   AF-A0A327ZBC0-F1
#
_cell.length_a   1.000
_cell.length_b   1.000
_cell.length_c   1.000
_cell.angle_alpha   90.00
_cell.angle_beta   90.00
_cell.angle_gamma   90.00
#
_symmetry.space_group_name_H-M   'P 1'
#
loop_
_entity.id
_entity.type
_entity.pdbx_description
1 polymer ?
#
loop_
_entity_poly.entity_id
_entity_poly.type
_entity_poly.pdbx_seq_one_letter_code
_entity_poly.pdbx_strand_id
1 'polypeptide(L)'
;MRNMDEFWLHPRLGTATRDGQAPWHYLVALQHAVQTLDADPSWQQWWQVSGLDGCELGIVTEGRLDHLRPSADIRRVDDLLRANFTCELPPAGAGPEELARRATTEIRTMFAVIREAMALPDLPPTPEPSATPANPDDVPITAKSLPSIPRELEHQGYLTLTQVQDFFG
;
A
#
# COMPACT_ATOMS: atom_id res chain seq x y z
N MET A 1 20.53 -8.02 -10.52
CA MET A 1 19.31 -7.23 -10.76
C MET A 1 18.31 -8.15 -11.43
N ARG A 2 17.26 -8.56 -10.71
CA ARG A 2 16.09 -9.20 -11.33
C ARG A 2 15.35 -8.12 -12.14
N ASN A 3 14.85 -8.48 -13.32
CA ASN A 3 14.10 -7.55 -14.17
C ASN A 3 12.78 -7.19 -13.47
N MET A 4 12.31 -5.96 -13.67
CA MET A 4 11.05 -5.46 -13.09
C MET A 4 9.81 -6.28 -13.53
N ASP A 5 9.94 -7.07 -14.59
CA ASP A 5 8.93 -8.00 -15.13
C ASP A 5 8.86 -9.36 -14.40
N GLU A 6 9.69 -9.60 -13.38
CA GLU A 6 9.72 -10.87 -12.63
C GLU A 6 8.81 -10.86 -11.38
N PHE A 7 8.30 -9.69 -11.01
CA PHE A 7 7.45 -9.49 -9.84
C PHE A 7 5.99 -9.42 -10.28
N TRP A 8 5.09 -10.11 -9.56
CA TRP A 8 3.65 -10.02 -9.83
C TRP A 8 3.02 -8.87 -9.04
N LEU A 9 3.67 -8.40 -7.98
CA LEU A 9 3.19 -7.33 -7.13
C LEU A 9 4.06 -6.08 -7.27
N HIS A 10 3.46 -5.00 -7.76
CA HIS A 10 4.13 -3.73 -8.03
C HIS A 10 3.63 -2.66 -7.04
N PRO A 11 4.35 -2.44 -5.92
CA PRO A 11 3.96 -1.41 -4.97
C PRO A 11 4.18 -0.01 -5.55
N ARG A 12 3.20 0.87 -5.34
CA ARG A 12 3.30 2.31 -5.58
C ARG A 12 3.04 3.03 -4.26
N LEU A 13 4.10 3.55 -3.65
CA LEU A 13 4.02 4.13 -2.31
C LEU A 13 3.93 5.66 -2.38
N GLY A 14 2.97 6.18 -1.63
CA GLY A 14 2.63 7.58 -1.54
C GLY A 14 2.48 8.06 -0.10
N THR A 15 2.70 9.36 0.09
CA THR A 15 2.39 10.01 1.35
C THR A 15 1.77 11.37 1.14
N ALA A 16 0.78 11.65 1.98
CA ALA A 16 0.01 12.87 2.01
C ALA A 16 0.07 13.47 3.42
N THR A 17 1.20 14.08 3.78
CA THR A 17 1.36 14.71 5.10
C THR A 17 1.20 16.22 5.03
N ARG A 18 0.49 16.79 6.01
CA ARG A 18 0.31 18.25 6.15
C ARG A 18 1.57 18.96 6.67
N ASP A 19 2.43 18.24 7.38
CA ASP A 19 3.68 18.76 7.97
C ASP A 19 4.91 18.54 7.08
N GLY A 20 4.74 17.92 5.91
CA GLY A 20 5.79 17.68 4.93
C GLY A 20 6.84 16.65 5.36
N GLN A 21 6.66 15.99 6.51
CA GLN A 21 7.52 14.88 6.92
C GLN A 21 6.89 13.58 6.44
N ALA A 22 7.46 12.99 5.39
CA ALA A 22 7.07 11.65 4.96
C ALA A 22 7.38 10.64 6.09
N PRO A 23 6.49 9.69 6.40
CA PRO A 23 6.72 8.63 7.38
C PRO A 23 7.67 7.58 6.80
N TRP A 24 8.89 7.98 6.45
CA TRP A 24 9.80 7.20 5.61
C TRP A 24 10.01 5.78 6.11
N HIS A 25 10.26 5.63 7.41
CA HIS A 25 10.44 4.32 8.04
C HIS A 25 9.21 3.41 7.91
N TYR A 26 8.01 3.98 7.89
CA TYR A 26 6.79 3.21 7.68
C TYR A 26 6.59 2.83 6.21
N LEU A 27 6.91 3.73 5.28
CA LEU A 27 6.88 3.41 3.84
C LEU A 27 7.87 2.29 3.50
N VAL A 28 9.08 2.33 4.07
CA VAL A 28 10.05 1.24 3.96
C VAL A 28 9.48 -0.06 4.53
N ALA A 29 8.78 -0.02 5.67
CA ALA A 29 8.14 -1.19 6.24
C ALA A 29 7.03 -1.76 5.32
N LEU A 30 6.22 -0.89 4.69
CA LEU A 30 5.20 -1.29 3.71
C LEU A 30 5.82 -1.93 2.46
N GLN A 31 6.88 -1.30 1.92
CA GLN A 31 7.64 -1.85 0.79
C GLN A 31 8.15 -3.26 1.12
N HIS A 32 8.72 -3.43 2.30
CA HIS A 32 9.28 -4.71 2.72
C HIS A 32 8.19 -5.78 2.92
N ALA A 33 7.04 -5.42 3.50
CA ALA A 33 5.90 -6.32 3.63
C ALA A 33 5.41 -6.79 2.25
N VAL A 34 5.33 -5.87 1.27
CA VAL A 34 4.99 -6.20 -0.12
C VAL A 34 6.02 -7.14 -0.74
N GLN A 35 7.30 -6.84 -0.63
CA GLN A 35 8.38 -7.69 -1.16
C GLN A 35 8.37 -9.09 -0.54
N THR A 36 8.06 -9.19 0.76
CA THR A 36 7.97 -10.47 1.45
C THR A 36 6.83 -11.32 0.90
N LEU A 37 5.68 -10.71 0.60
CA LEU A 37 4.53 -11.40 -0.01
C LEU A 37 4.78 -11.76 -1.46
N ASP A 38 5.37 -10.85 -2.23
CA ASP A 38 5.70 -11.07 -3.63
C ASP A 38 6.63 -12.29 -3.79
N ALA A 39 7.61 -12.43 -2.90
CA ALA A 39 8.56 -13.54 -2.89
C ALA A 39 8.00 -14.86 -2.33
N ASP A 40 6.81 -14.88 -1.71
CA ASP A 40 6.23 -16.07 -1.11
C ASP A 40 5.53 -16.96 -2.16
N PRO A 41 5.94 -18.24 -2.35
CA PRO A 41 5.37 -19.11 -3.37
C PRO A 41 3.87 -19.40 -3.19
N SER A 42 3.38 -19.41 -1.95
CA SER A 42 1.96 -19.63 -1.67
C SER A 42 1.12 -18.45 -2.14
N TRP A 43 1.64 -17.24 -1.97
CA TRP A 43 1.02 -16.01 -2.45
C TRP A 43 1.08 -15.88 -3.97
N GLN A 44 2.20 -16.27 -4.59
CA GLN A 44 2.30 -16.35 -6.05
C GLN A 44 1.26 -17.33 -6.64
N GLN A 45 1.15 -18.54 -6.06
CA GLN A 45 0.16 -19.54 -6.49
C GLN A 45 -1.27 -19.05 -6.27
N TRP A 46 -1.55 -18.40 -5.14
CA TRP A 46 -2.85 -17.80 -4.87
C TRP A 46 -3.20 -16.72 -5.90
N TRP A 47 -2.23 -15.85 -6.24
CA TRP A 47 -2.44 -14.81 -7.25
C TRP A 47 -2.72 -15.39 -8.64
N GLN A 48 -2.05 -16.47 -9.03
CA GLN A 48 -2.29 -17.13 -10.33
C GLN A 48 -3.76 -17.56 -10.53
N VAL A 49 -4.51 -17.85 -9.46
CA VAL A 49 -5.94 -18.17 -9.53
C VAL A 49 -6.77 -16.99 -10.06
N SER A 50 -6.28 -15.76 -9.91
CA SER A 50 -6.94 -14.56 -10.44
C SER A 50 -6.96 -14.50 -11.97
N GLY A 51 -6.04 -15.20 -12.64
CA GLY A 51 -5.83 -15.10 -14.09
C GLY A 51 -5.32 -13.73 -14.56
N LEU A 52 -4.72 -12.94 -13.67
CA LEU A 52 -4.05 -11.68 -13.97
C LEU A 52 -2.54 -11.83 -13.91
N ASP A 53 -1.84 -11.07 -14.74
CA ASP A 53 -0.37 -11.09 -14.81
C ASP A 53 0.26 -10.40 -13.60
N GLY A 54 -0.44 -9.46 -12.96
CA GLY A 54 0.08 -8.75 -11.81
C GLY A 54 -0.90 -7.77 -11.15
N CYS A 55 -0.46 -7.22 -10.03
CA CYS A 55 -1.18 -6.29 -9.19
C CYS A 55 -0.34 -5.02 -8.95
N GLU A 56 -0.83 -3.89 -9.43
CA GLU A 56 -0.33 -2.56 -9.04
C GLU A 56 -1.01 -2.13 -7.74
N LEU A 57 -0.29 -2.24 -6.63
CA LEU A 57 -0.78 -1.91 -5.29
C LEU A 57 -0.37 -0.48 -4.91
N GLY A 58 -1.29 0.47 -5.06
CA GLY A 58 -1.11 1.86 -4.62
C GLY A 58 -1.44 2.02 -3.14
N ILE A 59 -0.55 2.63 -2.37
CA ILE A 59 -0.76 2.88 -0.93
C ILE A 59 -0.41 4.34 -0.61
N VAL A 60 -1.39 5.11 -0.15
CA VAL A 60 -1.17 6.47 0.34
C VAL A 60 -1.31 6.51 1.86
N THR A 61 -0.26 6.96 2.54
CA THR A 61 -0.29 7.20 3.99
C THR A 61 -0.89 8.57 4.32
N GLU A 62 -1.87 8.61 5.23
CA GLU A 62 -2.65 9.80 5.60
C GLU A 62 -2.68 10.06 7.12
N GLY A 63 -2.83 11.35 7.49
CA GLY A 63 -2.78 11.81 8.87
C GLY A 63 -3.93 11.32 9.76
N ARG A 64 -3.67 11.36 11.07
CA ARG A 64 -4.52 10.77 12.13
C ARG A 64 -5.95 11.33 12.23
N LEU A 65 -6.20 12.48 11.59
CA LEU A 65 -7.48 13.22 11.63
C LEU A 65 -8.32 13.00 10.37
N ASP A 66 -7.85 12.15 9.46
CA ASP A 66 -8.39 12.01 8.10
C ASP A 66 -9.19 10.71 7.93
N HIS A 67 -9.44 9.98 9.03
CA HIS A 67 -10.05 8.65 8.98
C HIS A 67 -11.57 8.73 8.91
N LEU A 68 -12.12 8.35 7.75
CA LEU A 68 -13.19 7.34 7.65
C LEU A 68 -13.50 6.98 6.19
N ARG A 69 -12.90 5.86 5.74
CA ARG A 69 -13.45 4.69 5.01
C ARG A 69 -12.30 4.10 4.18
N PRO A 70 -12.24 2.77 3.97
CA PRO A 70 -11.35 2.22 2.96
C PRO A 70 -11.83 2.74 1.59
N SER A 71 -11.19 3.82 1.13
CA SER A 71 -11.27 4.34 -0.24
C SER A 71 -10.42 3.44 -1.13
N ALA A 72 -10.81 2.17 -1.18
CA ALA A 72 -10.21 1.20 -2.07
C ALA A 72 -10.73 1.49 -3.50
N ASP A 73 -9.83 1.91 -4.40
CA ASP A 73 -10.08 1.90 -5.84
C ASP A 73 -9.54 0.59 -6.38
N ILE A 74 -10.40 -0.37 -6.71
CA ILE A 74 -9.98 -1.65 -7.28
C ILE A 74 -10.59 -1.75 -8.68
N ARG A 75 -9.72 -1.83 -9.68
CA ARG A 75 -10.12 -1.94 -11.08
C ARG A 75 -9.15 -2.82 -11.85
N ARG A 76 -9.69 -3.54 -12.83
CA ARG A 76 -8.87 -4.24 -13.83
C ARG A 76 -8.47 -3.24 -14.91
N VAL A 77 -7.18 -3.24 -15.25
CA VAL A 77 -6.59 -2.45 -16.35
C VAL A 77 -5.80 -3.44 -17.19
N ASP A 78 -6.33 -3.79 -18.36
CA ASP A 78 -5.82 -4.87 -19.20
C ASP A 78 -5.70 -6.19 -18.42
N ASP A 79 -4.49 -6.75 -18.31
CA ASP A 79 -4.18 -7.97 -17.56
C ASP A 79 -3.59 -7.72 -16.17
N LEU A 80 -3.71 -6.48 -15.68
CA LEU A 80 -3.30 -6.08 -14.33
C LEU A 80 -4.49 -5.70 -13.45
N LEU A 81 -4.37 -5.97 -12.16
CA LEU A 81 -5.21 -5.35 -11.14
C LEU A 81 -4.56 -4.05 -10.70
N ARG A 82 -5.28 -2.93 -10.74
CA ARG A 82 -4.88 -1.70 -10.06
C ARG A 82 -5.73 -1.56 -8.81
N ALA A 83 -5.08 -1.61 -7.65
CA ALA A 83 -5.72 -1.52 -6.35
C ALA A 83 -5.06 -0.40 -5.54
N ASN A 84 -5.77 0.72 -5.33
CA ASN A 84 -5.26 1.85 -4.55
C ASN A 84 -5.96 1.93 -3.20
N PHE A 85 -5.19 2.10 -2.14
CA PHE A 85 -5.66 2.18 -0.76
C PHE A 85 -5.08 3.40 -0.07
N THR A 86 -5.81 3.87 0.95
CA THR A 86 -5.28 4.78 1.96
C THR A 86 -5.04 4.03 3.26
N CYS A 87 -4.00 4.38 4.01
CA CYS A 87 -3.72 3.83 5.33
C CYS A 87 -3.33 4.92 6.34
N GLU A 88 -3.62 4.68 7.61
CA GLU A 88 -3.33 5.60 8.70
C GLU A 88 -1.82 5.69 8.97
N LEU A 89 -1.33 6.92 9.22
CA LEU A 89 0.01 7.14 9.75
C LEU A 89 0.18 6.47 11.12
N PRO A 90 1.26 5.70 11.32
CA PRO A 90 1.52 5.10 12.63
C PRO A 90 1.78 6.21 13.67
N PRO A 91 1.53 5.92 14.96
CA PRO A 91 1.84 6.85 16.03
C PRO A 91 3.30 7.33 15.98
N ALA A 92 3.51 8.62 16.24
CA ALA A 92 4.85 9.18 16.34
C ALA A 92 5.68 8.41 17.39
N GLY A 93 6.92 8.07 17.03
CA GLY A 93 7.83 7.30 17.90
C GLY A 93 7.63 5.78 17.89
N ALA A 94 6.81 5.23 16.97
CA ALA A 94 6.74 3.79 16.78
C ALA A 94 8.11 3.21 16.38
N GLY A 95 8.55 2.17 17.10
CA GLY A 95 9.81 1.48 16.82
C GLY A 95 9.75 0.61 15.55
N PRO A 96 10.90 0.20 14.99
CA PRO A 96 10.96 -0.55 13.73
C PRO A 96 10.14 -1.84 13.70
N GLU A 97 10.14 -2.62 14.79
CA GLU A 97 9.36 -3.87 14.89
C GLU A 97 7.85 -3.61 14.83
N GLU A 98 7.40 -2.54 15.50
CA GLU A 98 5.99 -2.15 15.49
C GLU A 98 5.57 -1.65 14.11
N LEU A 99 6.43 -0.89 13.43
CA LEU A 99 6.20 -0.45 12.05
C LEU A 99 6.11 -1.65 11.09
N ALA A 100 7.02 -2.63 11.22
CA ALA A 100 6.99 -3.85 10.42
C ALA A 100 5.70 -4.65 10.65
N ARG A 101 5.32 -4.87 11.92
CA ARG A 101 4.09 -5.59 12.27
C ARG A 101 2.84 -4.90 11.72
N ARG A 102 2.78 -3.57 11.82
CA ARG A 102 1.69 -2.76 11.26
C ARG A 102 1.64 -2.86 9.74
N ALA A 103 2.77 -2.66 9.07
CA ALA A 103 2.85 -2.77 7.62
C ALA A 103 2.37 -4.14 7.14
N THR A 104 2.85 -5.24 7.72
CA THR A 104 2.39 -6.58 7.40
C THR A 104 0.87 -6.77 7.60
N THR A 105 0.33 -6.20 8.67
CA THR A 105 -1.12 -6.25 8.95
C THR A 105 -1.93 -5.45 7.93
N GLU A 106 -1.47 -4.25 7.56
CA GLU A 106 -2.12 -3.42 6.54
C GLU A 106 -2.13 -4.12 5.19
N ILE A 107 -0.97 -4.61 4.71
CA ILE A 107 -0.92 -5.26 3.40
C ILE A 107 -1.81 -6.51 3.38
N ARG A 108 -1.81 -7.33 4.43
CA ARG A 108 -2.73 -8.48 4.52
C ARG A 108 -4.20 -8.04 4.45
N THR A 109 -4.54 -6.93 5.11
CA THR A 109 -5.90 -6.38 5.11
C THR A 109 -6.29 -5.90 3.72
N MET A 110 -5.40 -5.20 3.00
CA MET A 110 -5.62 -4.78 1.61
C MET A 110 -5.87 -5.99 0.68
N PHE A 111 -5.09 -7.05 0.83
CA PHE A 111 -5.31 -8.29 0.08
C PHE A 111 -6.59 -9.03 0.47
N ALA A 112 -7.06 -8.91 1.71
CA ALA A 112 -8.36 -9.43 2.09
C ALA A 112 -9.50 -8.69 1.37
N VAL A 113 -9.35 -7.37 1.16
CA VAL A 113 -10.29 -6.57 0.37
C VAL A 113 -10.23 -6.96 -1.11
N ILE A 114 -9.03 -7.11 -1.68
CA ILE A 114 -8.86 -7.60 -3.07
C ILE A 114 -9.51 -8.97 -3.24
N ARG A 115 -9.28 -9.89 -2.30
CA ARG A 115 -9.87 -11.23 -2.32
C ARG A 115 -11.39 -11.17 -2.43
N GLU A 116 -12.04 -10.40 -1.55
CA GLU A 116 -13.50 -10.23 -1.59
C GLU A 116 -13.96 -9.58 -2.90
N ALA A 117 -13.27 -8.52 -3.35
CA ALA A 117 -13.63 -7.81 -4.58
C ALA A 117 -13.53 -8.69 -5.84
N MET A 118 -12.59 -9.62 -5.86
CA MET A 118 -12.33 -10.53 -6.98
C MET A 118 -12.92 -11.92 -6.81
N ALA A 119 -13.60 -12.20 -5.69
CA ALA A 119 -14.08 -13.53 -5.32
C ALA A 119 -12.98 -14.62 -5.35
N LEU A 120 -11.77 -14.28 -4.87
CA LEU A 120 -10.63 -15.21 -4.79
C LEU A 120 -10.75 -16.15 -3.57
N PRO A 121 -10.04 -17.30 -3.58
CA PRO A 121 -9.99 -18.20 -2.43
C PRO A 121 -9.35 -17.54 -1.20
N ASP A 122 -9.46 -18.18 -0.04
CA ASP A 122 -8.88 -17.70 1.21
C ASP A 122 -7.39 -17.35 1.08
N LEU A 123 -6.98 -16.28 1.76
CA LEU A 123 -5.60 -15.82 1.73
C LEU A 123 -4.66 -16.89 2.31
N PRO A 124 -3.47 -17.09 1.71
CA PRO A 124 -2.45 -17.91 2.33
C PRO A 124 -2.02 -17.36 3.71
N PRO A 125 -1.29 -18.17 4.50
CA PRO A 125 -0.64 -17.68 5.71
C PRO A 125 0.23 -16.45 5.42
N THR A 126 0.28 -15.52 6.36
CA THR A 126 1.21 -14.39 6.24
C THR A 126 2.63 -14.92 6.37
N PRO A 127 3.53 -14.63 5.42
CA PRO A 127 4.93 -14.98 5.58
C PRO A 127 5.52 -14.28 6.80
N GLU A 128 6.49 -14.94 7.45
CA GLU A 128 7.21 -14.31 8.54
C GLU A 128 7.96 -13.08 8.02
N PRO A 129 7.92 -11.94 8.76
CA PRO A 129 8.66 -10.76 8.35
C PRO A 129 10.14 -11.10 8.32
N SER A 130 10.75 -10.99 7.14
CA SER A 130 12.21 -11.01 7.03
C SER A 130 12.79 -9.77 7.72
N ALA A 131 14.02 -9.85 8.22
CA ALA A 131 14.67 -8.68 8.81
C ALA A 131 14.74 -7.55 7.77
N THR A 132 14.23 -6.36 8.11
CA THR A 132 14.20 -5.22 7.20
C THR A 132 15.61 -4.92 6.69
N PRO A 133 15.86 -4.91 5.37
CA PRO A 133 17.16 -4.51 4.86
C PRO A 133 17.42 -3.06 5.26
N ALA A 134 18.63 -2.81 5.77
CA ALA A 134 19.03 -1.54 6.38
C ALA A 134 19.25 -0.40 5.37
N ASN A 135 18.89 -0.58 4.09
CA ASN A 135 19.18 0.43 3.07
C ASN A 135 17.90 1.17 2.64
N PRO A 136 17.62 2.35 3.23
CA PRO A 136 16.43 3.13 2.97
C PRO A 136 16.41 3.80 1.58
N ASP A 137 17.54 3.89 0.87
CA ASP A 137 17.68 4.77 -0.30
C ASP A 137 17.13 4.22 -1.63
N ASP A 138 16.65 2.98 -1.66
CA ASP A 138 16.20 2.31 -2.89
C ASP A 138 14.68 2.29 -3.10
N VAL A 139 13.88 2.99 -2.26
CA VAL A 139 12.41 2.99 -2.37
C VAL A 139 11.94 4.23 -3.14
N PRO A 140 11.50 4.09 -4.41
CA PRO A 140 10.92 5.21 -5.15
C PRO A 140 9.57 5.60 -4.52
N ILE A 141 9.58 6.69 -3.74
CA ILE A 141 8.41 7.22 -3.06
C ILE A 141 7.89 8.46 -3.78
N THR A 142 6.59 8.44 -4.10
CA THR A 142 5.91 9.63 -4.61
C THR A 142 5.42 10.46 -3.43
N ALA A 143 6.04 11.61 -3.17
CA ALA A 143 5.55 12.59 -2.21
C ALA A 143 4.80 13.70 -2.95
N LYS A 144 3.50 13.90 -2.65
CA LYS A 144 2.74 15.06 -3.13
C LYS A 144 2.17 15.79 -1.93
N SER A 145 2.26 17.11 -1.94
CA SER A 145 1.47 17.92 -1.02
C SER A 145 -0.01 17.74 -1.35
N LEU A 146 -0.85 17.58 -0.33
CA LEU A 146 -2.29 17.59 -0.53
C LEU A 146 -2.69 18.92 -1.21
N PRO A 147 -3.50 18.88 -2.29
CA PRO A 147 -4.03 20.10 -2.87
C PRO A 147 -4.83 20.86 -1.80
N SER A 148 -4.79 22.19 -1.85
CA SER A 148 -5.51 23.05 -0.90
C SER A 148 -6.98 22.65 -0.85
N ILE A 149 -7.37 22.00 0.25
CA ILE A 149 -8.72 21.51 0.45
C ILE A 149 -9.62 22.73 0.64
N PRO A 150 -10.75 22.88 -0.10
CA PRO A 150 -11.72 23.94 0.19
C PRO A 150 -12.10 23.93 1.68
N ARG A 151 -12.25 25.10 2.32
CA ARG A 151 -12.51 25.21 3.79
C ARG A 151 -13.67 24.36 4.31
N GLU A 152 -14.62 24.04 3.44
CA GLU A 152 -15.77 23.17 3.73
C GLU A 152 -15.38 21.69 3.92
N LEU A 153 -14.30 21.27 3.27
CA LEU A 153 -13.71 19.92 3.33
C LEU A 153 -12.50 19.85 4.30
N GLU A 154 -11.95 20.98 4.75
CA GLU A 154 -10.84 21.03 5.73
C GLU A 154 -11.17 20.30 7.04
N HIS A 155 -12.45 20.28 7.42
CA HIS A 155 -12.96 19.59 8.61
C HIS A 155 -13.00 18.07 8.45
N GLN A 156 -12.87 17.57 7.23
CA GLN A 156 -13.04 16.15 6.92
C GLN A 156 -11.72 15.42 6.65
N GLY A 157 -10.63 16.15 6.40
CA GLY A 157 -9.27 15.60 6.45
C GLY A 157 -8.84 14.66 5.31
N TYR A 158 -9.77 13.99 4.65
CA TYR A 158 -9.51 12.85 3.77
C TYR A 158 -8.98 13.20 2.35
N LEU A 159 -8.26 12.26 1.72
CA LEU A 159 -8.21 12.13 0.26
C LEU A 159 -9.51 11.50 -0.28
N THR A 160 -10.09 12.12 -1.30
CA THR A 160 -11.17 11.52 -2.09
C THR A 160 -10.62 10.41 -2.99
N LEU A 161 -11.49 9.47 -3.39
CA LEU A 161 -11.15 8.40 -4.37
C LEU A 161 -10.49 8.95 -5.64
N THR A 162 -11.00 10.07 -6.16
CA THR A 162 -10.43 10.76 -7.33
C THR A 162 -9.03 11.29 -7.06
N GLN A 163 -8.78 11.86 -5.87
CA GLN A 163 -7.45 12.32 -5.51
C GLN A 163 -6.45 11.16 -5.36
N VAL A 164 -6.89 9.99 -4.88
CA VAL A 164 -6.04 8.79 -4.82
C VAL A 164 -5.70 8.28 -6.23
N GLN A 165 -6.67 8.27 -7.14
CA GLN A 165 -6.44 7.92 -8.55
C GLN A 165 -5.44 8.88 -9.20
N ASP A 166 -5.65 10.20 -9.06
CA ASP A 166 -4.75 11.24 -9.58
C ASP A 166 -3.37 11.21 -8.90
N PHE A 167 -3.28 10.69 -7.67
CA PHE A 167 -2.02 10.55 -6.96
C PHE A 167 -1.07 9.63 -7.74
N PHE A 168 -1.57 8.52 -8.28
CA PHE A 168 -0.76 7.52 -8.97
C PHE A 168 -0.91 7.46 -10.50
N GLY A 169 -1.89 8.14 -11.10
CA GLY A 169 -2.18 8.09 -12.54
C GLY A 169 -2.67 6.71 -13.00
#